data_AF-A0A1Y5MQF8-F1
#
_entry.id   AF-A0A1Y5MQF8-F1
#
_cell.length_a   1.000
_cell.length_b   1.000
_cell.length_c   1.000
_cell.angle_alpha   90.00
_cell.angle_beta   90.00
_cell.angle_gamma   90.00
#
_symmetry.space_group_name_H-M   'P 1'
#
loop_
_entity.id
_entity.type
_entity.pdbx_description
1 polymer ?
#
loop_
_entity_poly.entity_id
_entity_poly.type
_entity_poly.pdbx_seq_one_letter_code
_entity_poly.pdbx_strand_id
1 'polypeptide(L)' 'MKQTEYRKKIRKWLGKFYKSAGTCNVYASGSNNKKPNGDVRFAALQEFGHPFYAWGDNLNAYILEVEKLGEE' A
#
# COMPACT_ATOMS: atom_id res chain seq x y z
N MET A 1 3.75 -15.29 -2.39
CA MET A 1 2.82 -14.63 -1.45
C MET A 1 1.44 -14.57 -2.08
N LYS A 2 0.38 -15.02 -1.37
CA LYS A 2 -1.01 -14.77 -1.81
C LYS A 2 -1.24 -13.25 -1.88
N GLN A 3 -2.01 -12.79 -2.86
CA GLN A 3 -2.40 -11.38 -2.91
C GLN A 3 -3.44 -11.13 -1.82
N THR A 4 -3.06 -10.34 -0.83
CA THR A 4 -3.88 -9.92 0.30
C THR A 4 -4.96 -8.94 -0.15
N GLU A 5 -6.10 -8.93 0.52
CA GLU A 5 -7.21 -8.01 0.19
C GLU A 5 -6.76 -6.55 0.36
N TYR A 6 -5.96 -6.28 1.40
CA TYR A 6 -5.39 -4.95 1.62
C TYR A 6 -4.48 -4.52 0.47
N ARG A 7 -3.64 -5.42 -0.07
CA ARG A 7 -2.77 -5.11 -1.21
C ARG A 7 -3.60 -4.80 -2.47
N LYS A 8 -4.69 -5.52 -2.71
CA LYS A 8 -5.61 -5.21 -3.83
C LYS A 8 -6.22 -3.82 -3.67
N LYS A 9 -6.64 -3.47 -2.44
CA LYS A 9 -7.16 -2.12 -2.12
C LYS A 9 -6.12 -1.03 -2.42
N ILE A 10 -4.89 -1.15 -1.90
CA ILE A 10 -3.82 -0.17 -2.19
C ILE A 10 -3.58 -0.06 -3.70
N ARG A 11 -3.42 -1.19 -4.40
CA ARG A 11 -3.13 -1.19 -5.83
C ARG A 11 -4.22 -0.47 -6.64
N LYS A 12 -5.49 -0.77 -6.35
CA LYS A 12 -6.63 -0.11 -7.01
C LYS A 12 -6.65 1.39 -6.71
N TRP A 13 -6.38 1.76 -5.45
CA TRP A 13 -6.35 3.15 -5.03
C TRP A 13 -5.20 3.94 -5.68
N LEU A 14 -4.00 3.35 -5.79
CA LEU A 14 -2.87 3.95 -6.50
C LEU A 14 -3.17 4.26 -7.98
N GLY A 15 -4.09 3.51 -8.59
CA GLY A 15 -4.57 3.77 -9.95
C GLY A 15 -5.21 5.15 -10.15
N LYS A 16 -5.63 5.85 -9.07
CA LYS A 16 -6.07 7.24 -9.12
C LYS A 16 -4.94 8.22 -9.48
N PHE A 17 -3.71 7.90 -9.10
CA PHE A 17 -2.53 8.77 -9.23
C PHE A 17 -1.58 8.33 -10.34
N TYR A 18 -1.49 7.02 -10.59
CA TYR A 18 -0.56 6.45 -11.53
C TYR A 18 -1.31 5.68 -12.63
N LYS A 19 -1.12 6.10 -13.90
CA LYS A 19 -1.69 5.41 -15.07
C LYS A 19 -1.00 4.07 -15.37
N SER A 20 0.23 3.89 -14.92
CA SER A 20 1.00 2.66 -15.15
C SER A 20 0.70 1.61 -14.08
N ALA A 21 0.13 0.48 -14.51
CA ALA A 21 -0.09 -0.69 -13.65
C ALA A 21 1.23 -1.21 -13.05
N GLY A 22 2.35 -1.08 -13.76
CA GLY A 22 3.68 -1.43 -13.27
C GLY A 22 4.09 -0.57 -12.07
N THR A 23 3.85 0.74 -12.14
CA THR A 23 4.12 1.66 -11.03
C THR A 23 3.26 1.35 -9.81
N CYS A 24 1.96 1.11 -10.00
CA CYS A 24 1.07 0.70 -8.92
C CYS A 24 1.53 -0.62 -8.27
N ASN A 25 1.98 -1.58 -9.08
CA ASN A 25 2.52 -2.84 -8.59
C ASN A 25 3.78 -2.65 -7.75
N VAL A 26 4.72 -1.81 -8.20
CA VAL A 26 5.96 -1.53 -7.47
C VAL A 26 5.67 -0.94 -6.09
N TYR A 27 4.77 0.03 -6.00
CA TYR A 27 4.43 0.65 -4.72
C TYR A 27 3.57 -0.25 -3.82
N ALA A 28 2.73 -1.11 -4.39
CA ALA A 28 1.91 -2.05 -3.62
C ALA A 28 2.65 -3.35 -3.26
N SER A 29 3.80 -3.66 -3.88
CA SER A 29 4.51 -4.91 -3.61
C SER A 29 5.31 -4.84 -2.31
N GLY A 30 5.83 -3.67 -1.94
CA GLY A 30 6.70 -3.52 -0.77
C GLY A 30 7.98 -4.36 -0.86
N SER A 31 8.40 -4.70 -2.08
CA SER A 31 9.59 -5.54 -2.33
C SER A 31 10.89 -4.77 -2.27
N ASN A 32 10.82 -3.44 -2.38
CA ASN A 32 11.94 -2.53 -2.38
C ASN A 32 11.51 -1.25 -1.63
N ASN A 33 12.48 -0.41 -1.23
CA ASN A 33 12.24 0.90 -0.60
C ASN A 33 11.62 1.97 -1.55
N LYS A 34 10.98 1.54 -2.64
CA LYS A 34 10.23 2.43 -3.53
C LYS A 34 8.88 2.74 -2.89
N LYS A 35 8.59 4.03 -2.72
CA LYS A 35 7.35 4.53 -2.13
C LYS A 35 6.77 5.67 -2.97
N PRO A 36 5.44 5.87 -2.93
CA PRO A 36 4.83 7.06 -3.51
C PRO A 36 5.40 8.35 -2.90
N ASN A 37 5.21 9.47 -3.59
CA ASN A 37 5.60 10.79 -3.08
C ASN A 37 4.81 11.17 -1.80
N GLY A 38 5.18 12.29 -1.17
CA GLY A 38 4.55 12.75 0.08
C GLY A 38 3.04 12.96 -0.06
N ASP A 39 2.59 13.59 -1.13
CA ASP A 39 1.17 13.93 -1.34
C ASP A 39 0.30 12.68 -1.47
N VAL A 40 0.76 11.67 -2.21
CA VAL A 40 0.06 10.39 -2.33
C VAL A 40 0.04 9.67 -0.98
N ARG A 41 1.14 9.66 -0.23
CA ARG A 41 1.14 9.04 1.11
C ARG A 41 0.22 9.78 2.08
N PHE A 42 0.12 11.10 1.97
CA PHE A 42 -0.82 11.90 2.75
C PHE A 42 -2.27 11.60 2.38
N ALA A 43 -2.59 11.52 1.09
CA ALA A 43 -3.92 11.15 0.63
C ALA A 43 -4.32 9.75 1.10
N ALA A 44 -3.41 8.79 1.11
CA ALA A 44 -3.67 7.44 1.61
C ALA A 44 -4.00 7.41 3.11
N LEU A 45 -3.29 8.23 3.90
CA LEU A 45 -3.57 8.42 5.32
C LEU A 45 -4.97 9.00 5.54
N GLN A 46 -5.35 10.01 4.76
CA GLN A 46 -6.65 10.67 4.87
C GLN A 46 -7.81 9.77 4.40
N GLU A 47 -7.66 9.05 3.30
CA GLU A 47 -8.77 8.29 2.69
C GLU A 47 -9.06 6.97 3.39
N PHE A 48 -8.03 6.25 3.85
CA PHE A 48 -8.21 4.92 4.43
C PHE A 48 -7.25 4.60 5.56
N GLY A 49 -6.67 5.62 6.20
CA GLY A 49 -5.87 5.46 7.42
C GLY A 49 -4.52 4.77 7.20
N HIS A 50 -4.02 4.73 5.97
CA HIS A 50 -2.76 4.03 5.70
C HIS A 50 -1.56 4.85 6.20
N PRO A 51 -0.74 4.32 7.13
CA PRO A 51 0.31 5.10 7.76
C PRO A 51 1.40 5.57 6.79
N PHE A 52 1.96 6.75 7.09
CA PHE A 52 3.00 7.37 6.26
C PHE A 52 4.31 6.56 6.18
N TYR A 53 4.58 5.76 7.22
CA TYR A 53 5.77 4.92 7.35
C TYR A 53 5.58 3.51 6.71
N ALA A 54 4.33 3.10 6.46
CA ALA A 54 3.95 1.75 6.07
C ALA A 54 4.07 1.50 4.55
N TRP A 55 5.12 2.05 3.93
CA TRP A 55 5.40 1.91 2.50
C TRP A 55 6.76 1.27 2.27
N GLY A 56 7.01 0.81 1.03
CA GLY A 56 8.27 0.17 0.67
C GLY A 56 8.50 -1.07 1.52
N ASP A 57 9.67 -1.17 2.15
CA ASP A 57 10.07 -2.35 2.92
C ASP A 57 9.15 -2.65 4.12
N ASN A 58 8.52 -1.61 4.70
CA ASN A 58 7.61 -1.74 5.85
C ASN A 58 6.19 -2.17 5.45
N LEU A 59 5.85 -2.11 4.16
CA LEU A 59 4.48 -2.35 3.70
C LEU A 59 4.03 -3.79 3.98
N ASN A 60 4.92 -4.77 3.79
CA ASN A 60 4.60 -6.18 4.00
C ASN A 60 4.29 -6.49 5.46
N ALA A 61 5.11 -5.97 6.38
CA ALA A 61 4.89 -6.14 7.82
C ALA A 61 3.54 -5.54 8.23
N TYR A 62 3.27 -4.32 7.79
CA TYR A 62 2.01 -3.65 8.08
C TYR A 62 0.78 -4.39 7.52
N ILE A 63 0.84 -4.89 6.28
CA ILE A 63 -0.24 -5.68 5.70
C ILE A 63 -0.53 -6.92 6.56
N LEU A 64 0.51 -7.62 7.02
CA LEU A 64 0.36 -8.78 7.88
C LEU A 64 -0.27 -8.43 9.24
N GLU A 65 0.06 -7.27 9.82
CA GLU A 65 -0.55 -6.79 11.05
C GLU A 65 -2.04 -6.46 10.86
N VAL A 66 -2.38 -5.74 9.79
CA VAL A 66 -3.77 -5.37 9.49
C VAL A 66 -4.64 -6.60 9.21
N GLU A 67 -4.12 -7.58 8.48
CA GLU A 67 -4.88 -8.81 8.21
C GLU A 67 -5.10 -9.65 9.46
N LYS A 68 -4.12 -9.72 10.37
CA LYS A 68 -4.30 -10.39 11.67
C LYS A 68 -5.37 -9.73 12.52
N LEU A 69 -5.44 -8.40 12.51
CA LEU A 69 -6.44 -7.63 13.27
C LEU A 69 -7.85 -7.70 12.67
N GLY A 70 -7.98 -8.10 11.40
CA GLY A 70 -9.28 -8.25 10.74
C GLY A 70 -9.91 -9.64 10.87
N GLU A 71 -9.21 -10.58 11.52
CA GLU A 71 -9.69 -11.95 11.78
C GLU A 71 -10.25 -12.15 13.22
N GLU A 72 -10.27 -11.10 14.06
CA GLU A 72 -11.02 -11.05 15.33
C GLU A 72 -12.39 -10.38 15.17
#